data_AF-A0A3C0RCK2-F1
#
_entry.id   AF-A0A3C0RCK2-F1
#
_cell.length_a   1.000
_cell.length_b   1.000
_cell.length_c   1.000
_cell.angle_alpha   90.00
_cell.angle_beta   90.00
_cell.angle_gamma   90.00
#
_symmetry.space_group_name_H-M   'P 1'
#
loop_
_entity.id
_entity.type
_entity.pdbx_description
1 polymer ?
#
loop_
_entity_poly.entity_id
_entity_poly.type
_entity_poly.pdbx_seq_one_letter_code
_entity_poly.pdbx_strand_id
1 'polypeptide(L)' 'TIMPFKSLKFTAEEDGEVWLCQCKQTKNPPFCDGSHKQL' A
#
# COMPACT_ATOMS: atom_id res chain seq x y z
N THR A 1 12.32 -6.41 20.50
CA THR A 1 11.44 -5.25 20.21
C THR A 1 10.88 -5.44 18.81
N ILE A 2 9.78 -6.18 18.70
CA ILE A 2 9.29 -6.76 17.43
C ILE A 2 8.09 -5.94 16.97
N MET A 3 8.34 -4.90 16.17
CA MET A 3 7.28 -4.23 15.41
C MET A 3 7.17 -4.94 14.06
N PRO A 4 6.09 -5.71 13.79
CA PRO A 4 5.92 -6.44 12.53
C PRO A 4 5.66 -5.50 11.33
N PHE A 5 5.43 -4.22 11.59
CA PHE A 5 5.11 -3.22 10.58
C PHE A 5 6.17 -2.13 10.57
N LYS A 6 6.75 -1.92 9.38
CA LYS A 6 7.66 -0.81 9.09
C LYS A 6 6.99 0.10 8.06
N SER A 7 7.19 1.41 8.18
CA SER A 7 6.75 2.36 7.16
C SER A 7 7.45 2.08 5.82
N LEU A 8 6.69 2.11 4.75
CA LEU A 8 7.21 2.03 3.39
C LEU A 8 7.36 3.44 2.83
N LYS A 9 8.59 3.86 2.54
CA LYS A 9 8.85 5.10 1.82
C LYS A 9 8.51 4.88 0.34
N PHE A 10 7.71 5.78 -0.22
CA PHE A 10 7.33 5.77 -1.64
C PHE A 10 7.63 7.14 -2.24
N THR A 11 8.18 7.15 -3.44
CA THR A 11 8.41 8.33 -4.28
C THR A 11 7.80 8.02 -5.64
N ALA A 12 6.94 8.89 -6.17
CA ALA A 12 6.43 8.74 -7.53
C ALA A 12 7.54 9.06 -8.54
N GLU A 13 7.71 8.21 -9.56
CA GLU A 13 8.71 8.42 -10.62
C GLU A 13 8.18 9.34 -11.73
N GLU A 14 6.86 9.39 -11.89
CA GLU A 14 6.16 10.18 -12.90
C GLU A 14 4.85 10.75 -12.34
N ASP A 15 4.34 11.78 -13.01
CA ASP A 15 3.04 12.38 -12.69
C ASP A 15 1.90 11.48 -13.18
N GLY A 16 0.90 11.28 -12.34
CA GLY A 16 -0.27 10.47 -12.70
C GLY A 16 -1.19 10.17 -11.52
N GLU A 17 -2.28 9.47 -11.83
CA GLU A 17 -3.22 9.00 -10.83
C GLU A 17 -2.95 7.54 -10.48
N VAL A 18 -2.80 7.27 -9.18
CA VAL A 18 -2.65 5.92 -8.63
C VAL A 18 -3.44 5.81 -7.33
N TRP A 19 -3.87 4.60 -7.00
CA TRP A 19 -4.57 4.32 -5.75
C TRP A 19 -3.61 3.68 -4.76
N LEU A 20 -3.38 4.35 -3.63
CA LEU A 20 -2.58 3.81 -2.54
C LEU A 20 -3.43 2.98 -1.57
N CYS A 21 -2.82 1.93 -1.01
CA CYS A 21 -3.49 1.05 -0.08
C CYS A 21 -3.70 1.69 1.30
N GLN A 22 -4.96 1.80 1.70
CA GLN A 22 -5.35 2.27 3.03
C GLN A 22 -5.70 1.12 3.99
N CYS A 23 -6.25 0.00 3.50
CA CYS A 23 -6.69 -1.12 4.34
C CYS A 23 -5.54 -1.96 4.94
N LYS A 24 -4.31 -1.82 4.43
CA LYS A 24 -3.11 -2.57 4.84
C LYS A 24 -3.15 -4.08 4.55
N GLN A 25 -4.04 -4.51 3.66
CA GLN A 25 -4.22 -5.92 3.25
C GLN A 25 -3.80 -6.18 1.80
N THR A 26 -3.21 -5.18 1.12
CA THR A 26 -2.70 -5.32 -0.25
C THR A 26 -1.57 -6.33 -0.31
N LYS A 27 -1.53 -7.13 -1.38
CA LYS A 27 -0.41 -7.97 -1.78
C LYS A 27 0.55 -7.23 -2.72
N ASN A 28 0.24 -5.99 -3.10
CA ASN A 28 1.05 -5.13 -3.97
C ASN A 28 1.35 -3.74 -3.33
N PRO A 29 2.08 -3.65 -2.20
CA PRO A 29 2.41 -2.35 -1.61
C PRO A 29 3.24 -1.46 -2.55
N PRO A 30 3.04 -0.12 -2.56
CA PRO A 30 2.10 0.65 -1.75
C PRO A 30 0.69 0.74 -2.33
N PHE A 31 0.41 0.09 -3.46
CA PHE A 31 -0.78 0.28 -4.27
C PHE A 31 -1.99 -0.54 -3.80
N CYS A 32 -3.17 -0.08 -4.17
CA CYS A 32 -4.42 -0.80 -4.00
C CYS A 32 -4.52 -1.92 -5.05
N ASP A 33 -4.83 -3.13 -4.59
CA ASP A 33 -5.08 -4.31 -5.43
C ASP A 33 -6.51 -4.86 -5.29
N GLY A 34 -7.38 -4.12 -4.58
CA GLY A 34 -8.75 -4.54 -4.32
C GLY A 34 -8.94 -5.54 -3.16
N SER A 35 -7.88 -5.95 -2.45
CA SER A 35 -7.99 -6.88 -1.31
C SER A 35 -8.97 -6.41 -0.22
N HIS A 36 -9.19 -5.10 -0.10
CA HIS A 36 -10.15 -4.52 0.85
C HIS A 36 -11.60 -4.95 0.63
N LYS A 37 -11.95 -5.50 -0.54
CA LYS A 37 -13.31 -5.96 -0.84
C LYS A 37 -13.68 -7.26 -0.12
N GLN A 38 -12.70 -7.97 0.46
CA GLN A 38 -12.87 -9.26 1.12
C GLN A 38 -12.68 -9.17 2.65
N LEU A 39 -12.67 -7.96 3.20
CA LEU A 39 -12.51 -7.72 4.65
C LEU A 39 -13.85 -7.73 5.39
#